data_AF-A0A1C5A4S7-F1
#
_entry.id   AF-A0A1C5A4S7-F1
#
_cell.length_a   1.000
_cell.length_b   1.000
_cell.length_c   1.000
_cell.angle_alpha   90.00
_cell.angle_beta   90.00
_cell.angle_gamma   90.00
#
_symmetry.space_group_name_H-M   'P 1'
#
loop_
_entity.id
_entity.type
_entity.pdbx_description
1 polymer ?
#
loop_
_entity_poly.entity_id
_entity_poly.type
_entity_poly.pdbx_seq_one_letter_code
_entity_poly.pdbx_strand_id
1 'polypeptide(L)'
;MSSYWSRKDRMWAGIPWLEPAESARSRIEVPSARDPHEVDLWKDHFEGDHKQLEHQLRPMPGPRSDRSVQTIITGRAFVQNLRREHYELATDVPPALRVAAAFTELARAI
;
A
#
# COMPACT_ATOMS: atom_id res chain seq x y z
N MET A 1 19.42 -11.50 -11.14
CA MET A 1 18.78 -10.36 -10.47
C MET A 1 17.29 -10.37 -10.77
N SER A 2 16.48 -10.37 -9.71
CA SER A 2 15.12 -10.94 -9.68
C SER A 2 14.08 -10.16 -10.48
N SER A 3 13.38 -10.86 -11.39
CA SER A 3 12.24 -10.39 -12.20
C SER A 3 11.06 -9.84 -11.38
N TYR A 4 11.06 -10.09 -10.08
CA TYR A 4 10.09 -9.58 -9.11
C TYR A 4 10.19 -8.05 -8.93
N TRP A 5 11.40 -7.49 -9.01
CA TRP A 5 11.62 -6.05 -8.81
C TRP A 5 11.29 -5.23 -10.07
N SER A 6 11.64 -5.72 -11.25
CA SER A 6 11.40 -5.01 -12.53
C SER A 6 9.92 -4.75 -12.83
N ARG A 7 9.01 -5.62 -12.37
CA ARG A 7 7.56 -5.40 -12.50
C ARG A 7 7.02 -4.42 -11.45
N LYS A 8 7.57 -4.43 -10.23
CA LYS A 8 7.25 -3.44 -9.19
C LYS A 8 7.73 -2.04 -9.59
N ASP A 9 8.93 -1.89 -10.13
CA ASP A 9 9.45 -0.58 -10.53
C ASP A 9 8.58 0.08 -11.60
N ARG A 10 8.07 -0.71 -12.56
CA ARG A 10 7.10 -0.25 -13.57
C ARG A 10 5.73 0.12 -12.98
N MET A 11 5.33 -0.53 -11.89
CA MET A 11 4.08 -0.25 -11.15
C MET A 11 4.13 1.11 -10.43
N TRP A 12 5.31 1.55 -10.00
CA TRP A 12 5.50 2.81 -9.27
C TRP A 12 5.85 4.00 -10.19
N ALA A 13 6.36 3.75 -11.39
CA ALA A 13 6.80 4.78 -12.34
C ALA A 13 5.69 5.72 -12.88
N GLY A 14 4.41 5.44 -12.59
CA GLY A 14 3.26 6.20 -13.09
C GLY A 14 2.51 7.03 -12.04
N ILE A 15 3.03 7.18 -10.82
CA ILE A 15 2.35 7.89 -9.72
C ILE A 15 3.15 9.17 -9.40
N PRO A 16 2.69 10.35 -9.85
CA PRO A 16 3.47 11.60 -9.77
C PRO A 16 3.86 12.06 -8.35
N TRP A 17 3.17 11.55 -7.32
CA TRP A 17 3.38 11.90 -5.91
C TRP A 17 4.03 10.78 -5.09
N LEU A 18 4.48 9.72 -5.76
CA LEU A 18 5.23 8.64 -5.16
C LEU A 18 6.68 8.79 -5.63
N GLU A 19 7.54 9.30 -4.75
CA GLU A 19 8.99 9.31 -4.96
C GLU A 19 9.45 7.92 -5.45
N PRO A 20 10.34 7.84 -6.46
CA PRO A 20 10.89 6.57 -6.92
C PRO A 20 11.43 5.77 -5.73
N ALA A 21 11.20 4.46 -5.70
CA ALA A 21 11.62 3.61 -4.59
C ALA A 21 13.12 3.74 -4.25
N GLU A 22 13.95 4.19 -5.20
CA GLU A 22 15.37 4.50 -5.02
C GLU A 22 15.62 5.76 -4.17
N SER A 23 14.76 6.77 -4.26
CA SER A 23 14.80 8.00 -3.45
C SER A 23 14.40 7.73 -1.99
N ALA A 24 13.51 6.77 -1.75
CA ALA A 24 13.15 6.32 -0.40
C ALA A 24 14.27 5.51 0.30
N ARG A 25 15.21 4.91 -0.45
CA ARG A 25 16.34 4.15 0.13
C ARG A 25 17.36 5.04 0.84
N SER A 26 17.51 6.30 0.46
CA SER A 26 18.49 7.22 1.06
C SER A 26 17.99 7.90 2.35
N ARG A 27 16.67 7.90 2.60
CA ARG A 27 16.04 8.56 3.76
C ARG A 27 15.78 7.60 4.93
N ILE A 28 15.78 6.29 4.68
CA ILE A 28 15.73 5.29 5.74
C ILE A 28 17.18 5.02 6.17
N GLU A 29 17.75 5.91 6.97
CA GLU A 29 18.84 5.49 7.85
C GLU A 29 18.24 4.45 8.81
N VAL A 30 18.42 3.18 8.46
CA VAL A 30 18.07 2.06 9.33
C VAL A 30 18.94 2.23 10.59
N PRO A 31 18.36 2.37 11.80
CA PRO A 31 19.16 2.44 13.01
C PRO A 31 20.08 1.22 13.06
N SER A 32 21.40 1.46 12.99
CA SER A 32 22.48 0.47 12.95
C SER A 32 22.64 -0.32 14.27
N ALA A 33 21.57 -0.47 15.05
CA ALA A 33 21.60 -0.99 16.41
C ALA A 33 20.42 -1.91 16.74
N ARG A 34 19.98 -2.74 15.78
CA ARG A 34 19.25 -3.97 16.10
C ARG A 34 20.20 -5.14 15.89
N ASP A 35 20.24 -6.06 16.85
CA ASP A 35 21.04 -7.27 16.74
C ASP A 35 20.70 -7.96 15.40
N PRO A 36 21.70 -8.26 14.54
CA PRO A 36 21.46 -8.98 13.29
C PRO A 36 20.60 -10.23 13.46
N HIS A 37 20.71 -10.91 14.60
CA HIS A 37 19.90 -12.08 14.90
C HIS A 37 18.43 -11.75 15.22
N GLU A 38 18.15 -10.59 15.82
CA GLU A 38 16.78 -10.14 16.12
C GLU A 38 16.02 -9.72 14.85
N VAL A 39 16.70 -9.07 13.89
CA VAL A 39 16.09 -8.70 12.61
C VAL A 39 15.82 -9.93 11.73
N ASP A 40 16.67 -10.95 11.81
CA ASP A 40 16.49 -12.22 11.11
C ASP A 40 15.30 -12.99 11.68
N LEU A 41 15.15 -13.06 13.01
CA LEU A 41 14.01 -13.68 13.67
C LEU A 41 12.69 -12.97 13.36
N TRP A 42 12.67 -11.63 13.36
CA TRP A 42 11.49 -10.85 12.98
C TRP A 42 11.09 -11.09 11.52
N LYS A 43 12.07 -11.09 10.62
CA LYS A 43 11.85 -11.35 9.19
C LYS A 43 11.32 -12.76 8.95
N ASP A 44 11.88 -13.76 9.61
CA ASP A 44 11.49 -15.15 9.40
C ASP A 44 10.10 -15.45 9.97
N HIS A 45 9.73 -14.80 11.08
CA HIS A 45 8.35 -14.87 11.61
C HIS A 45 7.35 -14.18 10.67
N PHE A 46 7.66 -12.97 10.18
CA PHE A 46 6.81 -12.25 9.23
C PHE A 46 6.65 -13.01 7.91
N GLU A 47 7.72 -13.62 7.40
CA GLU A 47 7.70 -14.43 6.19
C GLU A 47 6.90 -15.73 6.40
N GLY A 48 7.00 -16.36 7.58
CA GLY A 48 6.22 -17.55 7.94
C GLY A 48 4.72 -17.27 8.01
N ASP A 49 4.33 -16.22 8.73
CA ASP A 49 2.94 -15.77 8.83
C ASP A 49 2.38 -15.34 7.46
N HIS A 50 3.21 -14.66 6.66
CA HIS A 50 2.85 -14.25 5.31
C HIS A 50 2.59 -15.47 4.40
N LYS A 51 3.49 -16.46 4.40
CA LYS A 51 3.30 -17.71 3.65
C LYS A 51 2.09 -18.50 4.12
N GLN A 52 1.86 -18.56 5.43
CA GLN A 52 0.67 -19.21 5.99
C GLN A 52 -0.62 -18.52 5.53
N LEU A 53 -0.63 -17.18 5.49
CA LEU A 53 -1.74 -16.41 4.95
C LEU A 53 -1.92 -16.66 3.44
N GLU A 54 -0.84 -16.73 2.66
CA GLU A 54 -0.89 -17.08 1.23
C GLU A 54 -1.39 -18.50 0.97
N HIS A 55 -1.10 -19.45 1.88
CA HIS A 55 -1.62 -20.82 1.79
C HIS A 55 -3.10 -20.93 2.14
N GLN A 56 -3.57 -20.13 3.11
CA GLN A 56 -4.97 -20.12 3.52
C GLN A 56 -5.88 -19.37 2.54
N LEU A 57 -5.33 -18.38 1.83
CA LEU A 57 -6.04 -17.64 0.81
C LEU A 57 -5.89 -18.35 -0.54
N ARG A 58 -6.98 -18.49 -1.28
CA ARG A 58 -6.87 -18.85 -2.70
C ARG A 58 -6.06 -17.74 -3.37
N PRO A 59 -4.98 -18.05 -4.12
CA PRO A 59 -4.14 -17.02 -4.73
C PRO A 59 -5.03 -16.04 -5.49
N MET A 60 -5.07 -14.78 -5.05
CA MET A 60 -5.82 -13.76 -5.76
C MET A 60 -5.19 -13.66 -7.16
N PRO A 61 -5.94 -13.92 -8.24
CA PRO A 61 -5.42 -13.70 -9.57
C PRO A 61 -4.90 -12.28 -9.64
N GLY A 62 -3.60 -12.13 -9.93
CA GLY A 62 -2.98 -10.82 -10.01
C GLY A 62 -3.75 -9.92 -10.99
N PRO A 63 -3.69 -8.59 -10.80
CA PRO A 63 -4.33 -7.66 -11.72
C PRO A 63 -3.88 -7.94 -13.16
N ARG A 64 -4.82 -8.12 -14.08
CA ARG A 64 -4.54 -8.55 -15.46
C ARG A 64 -4.05 -7.42 -16.37
N SER A 65 -4.06 -6.18 -15.88
CA SER A 65 -3.64 -5.01 -16.64
C SER A 65 -3.03 -3.94 -15.72
N ASP A 66 -2.15 -3.11 -16.27
CA ASP A 66 -1.59 -1.95 -15.57
C ASP A 66 -2.70 -0.98 -15.11
N ARG A 67 -3.79 -0.86 -15.88
CA ARG A 67 -4.97 -0.07 -15.47
C ARG A 67 -5.61 -0.62 -14.20
N SER A 68 -5.77 -1.94 -14.08
CA SER A 68 -6.32 -2.57 -12.87
C SER A 68 -5.41 -2.36 -11.66
N VAL A 69 -4.10 -2.45 -11.86
CA VAL A 69 -3.12 -2.15 -10.81
C VAL A 69 -3.25 -0.69 -10.35
N GLN A 70 -3.28 0.24 -11.31
CA GLN A 70 -3.42 1.67 -11.02
C GLN A 70 -4.70 1.96 -10.25
N THR A 71 -5.85 1.42 -10.68
CA THR A 71 -7.12 1.58 -9.98
C THR A 71 -7.05 1.08 -8.54
N ILE A 72 -6.44 -0.08 -8.29
CA ILE A 72 -6.30 -0.64 -6.95
C ILE A 72 -5.41 0.26 -6.08
N ILE A 73 -4.27 0.73 -6.61
CA ILE A 73 -3.35 1.59 -5.86
C ILE A 73 -3.99 2.93 -5.55
N THR A 74 -4.59 3.60 -6.54
CA THR A 74 -5.27 4.89 -6.37
C THR A 74 -6.42 4.76 -5.38
N GLY A 75 -7.24 3.70 -5.49
CA GLY A 75 -8.33 3.46 -4.54
C GLY A 75 -7.82 3.27 -3.11
N ARG A 76 -6.73 2.51 -2.93
CA ARG A 76 -6.13 2.31 -1.61
C ARG A 76 -5.53 3.60 -1.04
N ALA A 77 -4.85 4.40 -1.86
CA ALA A 77 -4.32 5.71 -1.46
C ALA A 77 -5.45 6.69 -1.09
N PHE A 78 -6.54 6.71 -1.85
CA PHE A 78 -7.72 7.53 -1.59
C PHE A 78 -8.33 7.22 -0.21
N VAL A 79 -8.59 5.94 0.08
CA VAL A 79 -9.13 5.52 1.39
C VAL A 79 -8.20 5.90 2.55
N GLN A 80 -6.87 5.79 2.36
CA GLN A 80 -5.92 6.16 3.40
C GLN A 80 -5.85 7.68 3.63
N ASN A 81 -5.91 8.47 2.56
CA ASN A 81 -5.96 9.93 2.66
C ASN A 81 -7.28 10.41 3.29
N LEU A 82 -8.40 9.76 3.01
CA LEU A 82 -9.67 9.99 3.71
C LEU A 82 -9.57 9.75 5.22
N ARG A 83 -8.99 8.61 5.62
CA ARG A 83 -8.79 8.30 7.05
C ARG A 83 -7.87 9.28 7.76
N ARG A 84 -6.94 9.90 7.01
CA ARG A 84 -6.02 10.94 7.49
C ARG A 84 -6.56 12.37 7.36
N GLU A 85 -7.83 12.53 6.94
CA GLU A 85 -8.47 13.85 6.81
C GLU A 85 -7.79 14.75 5.76
N HIS A 86 -7.14 14.16 4.77
CA HIS A 86 -6.48 14.90 3.69
C HIS A 86 -7.44 15.36 2.58
N TYR A 87 -8.75 15.12 2.75
CA TYR A 87 -9.79 15.59 1.85
C TYR A 87 -10.92 16.21 2.67
N GLU A 88 -11.56 17.23 2.10
CA GLU A 88 -12.78 17.87 2.63
C GLU A 88 -14.04 17.04 2.36
N LEU A 89 -13.90 15.71 2.37
CA LEU A 89 -14.99 14.76 2.18
C LEU A 89 -15.29 14.09 3.51
N ALA A 90 -16.56 14.04 3.91
CA ALA A 90 -17.00 13.38 5.13
C ALA A 90 -16.22 13.81 6.40
N THR A 91 -15.82 15.08 6.48
CA THR A 91 -15.06 15.63 7.62
C THR A 91 -15.93 15.80 8.87
N ASP A 92 -17.24 15.92 8.70
CA ASP A 92 -18.24 16.11 9.74
C ASP A 92 -18.74 14.80 10.37
N VAL A 93 -18.38 13.64 9.80
CA VAL A 93 -18.76 12.33 10.33
C VAL A 93 -17.63 11.67 11.14
N PRO A 94 -17.96 10.77 12.08
CA PRO A 94 -16.97 10.02 12.84
C PRO A 94 -15.98 9.25 11.93
N PRO A 95 -14.70 9.08 12.33
CA PRO A 95 -13.69 8.41 11.51
C PRO A 95 -14.08 7.00 11.03
N ALA A 96 -14.86 6.27 11.82
CA ALA A 96 -15.35 4.93 11.48
C ALA A 96 -16.32 4.93 10.27
N LEU A 97 -17.04 6.02 10.05
CA LEU A 97 -18.04 6.16 8.98
C LEU A 97 -17.52 6.95 7.78
N ARG A 98 -16.37 7.63 7.93
CA ARG A 98 -15.82 8.56 6.95
C ARG A 98 -15.68 7.98 5.56
N VAL A 99 -15.21 6.74 5.42
CA VAL A 99 -15.08 6.10 4.09
C VAL A 99 -16.45 5.92 3.43
N ALA A 100 -17.45 5.41 4.16
CA ALA A 100 -18.78 5.17 3.60
C ALA A 100 -19.48 6.48 3.21
N ALA A 101 -19.39 7.51 4.07
CA ALA A 101 -19.95 8.84 3.80
C ALA A 101 -19.26 9.50 2.60
N ALA A 102 -17.93 9.44 2.53
CA ALA A 102 -17.15 9.96 1.42
C ALA A 102 -17.53 9.35 0.06
N PHE A 103 -17.74 8.03 -0.01
CA PHE A 103 -18.24 7.40 -1.24
C PHE A 103 -19.67 7.82 -1.58
N THR A 104 -20.52 8.07 -0.57
CA THR A 104 -21.88 8.57 -0.78
C THR A 104 -21.87 10.01 -1.33
N GLU A 105 -21.04 10.88 -0.77
CA GLU A 105 -20.84 12.25 -1.24
C GLU A 105 -20.27 12.28 -2.66
N LEU A 106 -19.24 11.47 -2.92
CA LEU A 106 -18.63 11.38 -4.25
C LEU A 106 -19.63 10.88 -5.30
N ALA A 107 -20.43 9.86 -4.98
CA ALA A 107 -21.45 9.32 -5.89
C ALA A 107 -22.56 10.33 -6.22
N ARG A 108 -22.78 11.35 -5.38
CA ARG A 108 -23.70 12.46 -5.67
C ARG A 108 -23.06 13.53 -6.57
N ALA A 109 -21.73 13.64 -6.55
CA ALA A 109 -20.99 14.68 -7.26
C ALA A 109 -20.63 14.30 -8.72
N ILE A 110 -20.67 13.02 -9.06
CA ILE A 110 -20.41 12.48 -10.41
C ILE A 110 -21.70 11.99 -11.07
#